data_AF-I9P337-F1
#
_entry.id   AF-I9P337-F1
#
_cell.length_a   1.000
_cell.length_b   1.000
_cell.length_c   1.000
_cell.angle_alpha   90.00
_cell.angle_beta   90.00
_cell.angle_gamma   90.00
#
_symmetry.space_group_name_H-M   'P 1'
#
loop_
_entity.id
_entity.type
_entity.pdbx_description
1 polymer ?
#
loop_
_entity_poly.entity_id
_entity_poly.type
_entity_poly.pdbx_seq_one_letter_code
_entity_poly.pdbx_strand_id
1 'polypeptide(L)'
;MILPFYITWLGAEAYGLIGFFAMLQAIFGLLDLGLTPTISRETARYRAGVLSELIYTQLFRTMNLIFSSIAVLGGGALYYLSESIASNWLSIENLNPSEVVIAIKIMAVCTALRWMTGLYRGVVIGGELLVWLGGFNIIIATMRFLLVFPVMWFFGANVTVFFAYQLLVAITEFVALLLKALSQTPRLPKKLSESLSWSLKPLAPIISFSMSIALTSGLWVIVTQTDKLIMSKLLTLEHYGYFTLAVLVANGIMMIAGPISGAIMPRMARLEAEGKRDELLKIYSSATRLVCLLAGCSGIILIAFAEKILFVWTADLHIATTASSTLKLYAAGYLMLVIAAFPYYLQYALGNLKLHVLGSLLFVSCLLPLLYFFTKNFGMTGAGIAWVITNAVYFLFWTGIVHNKYLEKFHFSWLAFDVFKVLAVPAALALLFTFSANSESRTTMFIELSLISITIFFLTALSLNEFRRKLKAIVGINE
;
A
#
# COMPACT_ATOMS: atom_id res chain seq x y z
N MET A 1 13.50 1.86 7.39
CA MET A 1 14.58 2.05 8.39
C MET A 1 15.08 0.73 8.97
N ILE A 2 14.22 -0.23 9.31
CA ILE A 2 14.60 -1.45 10.04
C ILE A 2 15.04 -2.64 9.15
N LEU A 3 14.60 -2.65 7.90
CA LEU A 3 14.70 -3.81 7.01
C LEU A 3 16.13 -4.29 6.68
N PRO A 4 17.14 -3.41 6.51
CA PRO A 4 18.53 -3.83 6.34
C PRO A 4 19.02 -4.72 7.48
N PHE A 5 18.61 -4.42 8.73
CA PHE A 5 19.01 -5.20 9.89
C PHE A 5 18.44 -6.63 9.86
N TYR A 6 17.24 -6.83 9.32
CA TYR A 6 16.71 -8.19 9.13
C TYR A 6 17.55 -8.98 8.15
N ILE A 7 17.98 -8.37 7.05
CA ILE A 7 18.81 -9.07 6.05
C ILE A 7 20.18 -9.39 6.64
N THR A 8 20.81 -8.45 7.37
CA THR A 8 22.11 -8.69 8.00
C THR A 8 22.07 -9.79 9.06
N TRP A 9 20.98 -9.88 9.83
CA TRP A 9 20.88 -10.84 10.96
C TRP A 9 20.30 -12.21 10.55
N LEU A 10 19.33 -12.24 9.65
CA LEU A 10 18.61 -13.47 9.25
C LEU A 10 19.02 -13.99 7.87
N GLY A 11 19.64 -13.15 7.04
CA GLY A 11 19.91 -13.45 5.64
C GLY A 11 18.78 -13.03 4.68
N ALA A 12 19.11 -12.92 3.39
CA ALA A 12 18.19 -12.49 2.35
C ALA A 12 17.05 -13.49 2.10
N GLU A 13 17.33 -14.79 2.21
CA GLU A 13 16.33 -15.85 2.03
C GLU A 13 15.23 -15.80 3.10
N ALA A 14 15.61 -15.60 4.37
CA ALA A 14 14.69 -15.39 5.48
C ALA A 14 13.88 -14.10 5.30
N TYR A 15 14.49 -13.04 4.79
CA TYR A 15 13.78 -11.83 4.43
C TYR A 15 12.75 -12.06 3.31
N GLY A 16 13.05 -12.93 2.35
CA GLY A 16 12.09 -13.45 1.37
C GLY A 16 10.84 -14.03 2.02
N LEU A 17 10.98 -14.82 3.09
CA LEU A 17 9.83 -15.34 3.87
C LEU A 17 9.03 -14.23 4.56
N ILE A 18 9.70 -13.20 5.08
CA ILE A 18 9.02 -12.02 5.66
C ILE A 18 8.22 -11.28 4.58
N GLY A 19 8.80 -11.10 3.38
CA GLY A 19 8.11 -10.53 2.23
C GLY A 19 6.92 -11.38 1.78
N PHE A 20 7.04 -12.71 1.81
CA PHE A 20 5.97 -13.64 1.50
C PHE A 20 4.85 -13.54 2.53
N PHE A 21 5.18 -13.46 3.82
CA PHE A 21 4.21 -13.26 4.88
C PHE A 21 3.43 -11.95 4.74
N ALA A 22 4.12 -10.85 4.42
CA ALA A 22 3.48 -9.56 4.19
C ALA A 22 2.51 -9.61 3.00
N MET A 23 2.91 -10.29 1.90
CA MET A 23 2.06 -10.53 0.74
C MET A 23 0.84 -11.38 1.10
N LEU A 24 1.00 -12.48 1.84
CA LEU A 24 -0.12 -13.33 2.30
C LEU A 24 -1.14 -12.52 3.10
N GLN A 25 -0.68 -11.65 4.00
CA GLN A 25 -1.55 -10.76 4.77
C GLN A 25 -2.32 -9.78 3.89
N ALA A 26 -1.65 -9.21 2.90
CA ALA A 26 -2.28 -8.27 1.97
C ALA A 26 -3.34 -8.97 1.09
N ILE A 27 -3.06 -10.18 0.60
CA ILE A 27 -4.04 -10.98 -0.15
C ILE A 27 -5.19 -11.43 0.73
N PHE A 28 -4.95 -11.82 1.99
CA PHE A 28 -6.03 -12.10 2.93
C PHE A 28 -6.94 -10.89 3.12
N GLY A 29 -6.36 -9.69 3.12
CA GLY A 29 -7.02 -8.38 2.95
C GLY A 29 -8.24 -8.38 2.03
N LEU A 30 -8.13 -9.08 0.90
CA LEU A 30 -9.17 -9.19 -0.13
C LEU A 30 -10.49 -9.77 0.41
N LEU A 31 -10.41 -10.66 1.39
CA LEU A 31 -11.55 -11.40 1.92
C LEU A 31 -12.44 -10.53 2.82
N ASP A 32 -12.11 -9.25 3.03
CA ASP A 32 -12.80 -8.36 3.98
C ASP A 32 -14.12 -8.00 3.38
N LEU A 33 -14.17 -7.94 2.05
CA LEU A 33 -15.38 -7.71 1.27
C LEU A 33 -16.18 -6.48 1.79
N GLY A 34 -15.48 -5.46 2.29
CA GLY A 34 -16.09 -4.24 2.83
C GLY A 34 -16.83 -4.45 4.16
N LEU A 35 -16.60 -5.55 4.85
CA LEU A 35 -17.23 -5.85 6.13
C LEU A 35 -16.67 -4.97 7.25
N THR A 36 -15.38 -4.63 7.25
CA THR A 36 -14.80 -3.70 8.24
C THR A 36 -15.44 -2.30 8.22
N PRO A 37 -15.56 -1.60 7.07
CA PRO A 37 -16.26 -0.31 7.02
C PRO A 37 -17.76 -0.44 7.34
N THR A 38 -18.36 -1.61 7.08
CA THR A 38 -19.76 -1.89 7.41
C THR A 38 -19.99 -1.87 8.93
N ILE A 39 -19.21 -2.63 9.71
CA ILE A 39 -19.38 -2.62 11.17
C ILE A 39 -19.05 -1.26 11.77
N SER A 40 -18.12 -0.51 11.17
CA SER A 40 -17.79 0.86 11.60
C SER A 40 -19.00 1.77 11.47
N ARG A 41 -19.66 1.77 10.30
CA ARG A 41 -20.88 2.55 10.07
C ARG A 41 -22.01 2.15 11.02
N GLU A 42 -22.27 0.86 11.18
CA GLU A 42 -23.36 0.39 12.04
C GLU A 42 -23.06 0.63 13.52
N THR A 43 -21.79 0.61 13.93
CA THR A 43 -21.40 1.04 15.30
C THR A 43 -21.67 2.52 15.51
N ALA A 44 -21.36 3.39 14.54
CA ALA A 44 -21.69 4.81 14.63
C ALA A 44 -23.20 5.07 14.69
N ARG A 45 -24.00 4.35 13.87
CA ARG A 45 -25.47 4.43 13.90
C ARG A 45 -26.05 3.95 15.24
N TYR A 46 -25.49 2.91 15.83
CA TYR A 46 -25.84 2.46 17.18
C TYR A 46 -25.52 3.54 18.21
N ARG A 47 -24.32 4.15 18.17
CA ARG A 47 -23.95 5.25 19.06
C ARG A 47 -24.83 6.48 18.93
N ALA A 48 -25.34 6.76 17.73
CA ALA A 48 -26.29 7.83 17.46
C ALA A 48 -27.74 7.49 17.87
N GLY A 49 -28.01 6.32 18.45
CA GLY A 49 -29.35 5.89 18.87
C GLY A 49 -30.28 5.44 17.73
N VAL A 50 -29.77 5.32 16.51
CA VAL A 50 -30.56 4.91 15.32
C VAL A 50 -30.81 3.39 15.30
N LEU A 51 -29.87 2.61 15.82
CA LEU A 51 -30.00 1.15 15.96
C LEU A 51 -30.24 0.78 17.42
N SER A 52 -31.13 -0.19 17.67
CA SER A 52 -31.32 -0.74 19.00
C SER A 52 -30.16 -1.64 19.42
N GLU A 53 -29.96 -1.77 20.74
CA GLU A 53 -28.92 -2.63 21.32
C GLU A 53 -29.02 -4.09 20.83
N LEU A 54 -30.25 -4.61 20.69
CA LEU A 54 -30.50 -5.97 20.22
C LEU A 54 -30.03 -6.16 18.78
N ILE A 55 -30.42 -5.25 17.88
CA ILE A 55 -30.07 -5.34 16.45
C ILE A 55 -28.56 -5.22 16.27
N TYR A 56 -27.92 -4.28 16.97
CA TYR A 56 -26.48 -4.12 16.91
C TYR A 56 -25.74 -5.36 17.45
N THR A 57 -26.20 -5.94 18.55
CA THR A 57 -25.59 -7.16 19.10
C THR A 57 -25.74 -8.36 18.18
N GLN A 58 -26.92 -8.53 17.57
CA GLN A 58 -27.15 -9.55 16.55
C GLN A 58 -26.22 -9.37 15.36
N LEU A 59 -26.09 -8.14 14.85
CA LEU A 59 -25.17 -7.81 13.77
C LEU A 59 -23.72 -8.14 14.14
N PHE A 60 -23.24 -7.69 15.30
CA PHE A 60 -21.88 -7.94 15.76
C PHE A 60 -21.58 -9.44 15.87
N ARG A 61 -22.50 -10.24 16.45
CA ARG A 61 -22.35 -11.70 16.54
C ARG A 61 -22.30 -12.36 15.16
N THR A 62 -23.20 -11.98 14.26
CA THR A 62 -23.24 -12.50 12.89
C THR A 62 -21.95 -12.17 12.15
N MET A 63 -21.45 -10.94 12.24
CA MET A 63 -20.19 -10.55 11.62
C MET A 63 -19.00 -11.27 12.26
N ASN A 64 -18.98 -11.43 13.59
CA ASN A 64 -17.93 -12.19 14.27
C ASN A 64 -17.90 -13.66 13.80
N LEU A 65 -19.06 -14.28 13.57
CA LEU A 65 -19.16 -15.62 12.99
C LEU A 65 -18.64 -15.69 11.56
N ILE A 66 -18.97 -14.70 10.71
CA ILE A 66 -18.49 -14.64 9.33
C ILE A 66 -16.96 -14.48 9.31
N PHE A 67 -16.41 -13.51 10.05
CA PHE A 67 -14.96 -13.30 10.15
C PHE A 67 -14.25 -14.52 10.71
N SER A 68 -14.78 -15.15 11.77
CA SER A 68 -14.19 -16.35 12.37
C SER A 68 -14.21 -17.53 11.40
N SER A 69 -15.32 -17.72 10.67
CA SER A 69 -15.43 -18.76 9.64
C SER A 69 -14.38 -18.56 8.55
N ILE A 70 -14.23 -17.34 8.03
CA ILE A 70 -13.22 -17.02 7.01
C ILE A 70 -11.79 -17.20 7.56
N ALA A 71 -11.53 -16.75 8.80
CA ALA A 71 -10.23 -16.90 9.45
C ALA A 71 -9.86 -18.38 9.64
N VAL A 72 -10.80 -19.21 10.10
CA VAL A 72 -10.58 -20.65 10.30
C VAL A 72 -10.43 -21.38 8.97
N LEU A 73 -11.30 -21.11 7.98
CA LEU A 73 -11.23 -21.77 6.68
C LEU A 73 -9.97 -21.37 5.92
N GLY A 74 -9.71 -20.07 5.80
CA GLY A 74 -8.55 -19.57 5.08
C GLY A 74 -7.24 -19.87 5.82
N GLY A 75 -7.17 -19.57 7.12
CA GLY A 75 -5.99 -19.83 7.93
C GLY A 75 -5.72 -21.33 8.06
N GLY A 76 -6.76 -22.14 8.22
CA GLY A 76 -6.69 -23.59 8.18
C GLY A 76 -6.16 -24.10 6.84
N ALA A 77 -6.70 -23.61 5.71
CA ALA A 77 -6.20 -23.98 4.39
C ALA A 77 -4.70 -23.66 4.22
N LEU A 78 -4.26 -22.45 4.60
CA LEU A 78 -2.84 -22.09 4.57
C LEU A 78 -1.99 -22.98 5.49
N TYR A 79 -2.51 -23.33 6.67
CA TYR A 79 -1.82 -24.20 7.62
C TYR A 79 -1.66 -25.62 7.07
N TYR A 80 -2.71 -26.22 6.52
CA TYR A 80 -2.67 -27.57 5.95
C TYR A 80 -1.85 -27.63 4.66
N LEU A 81 -1.87 -26.57 3.84
CA LEU A 81 -1.06 -26.50 2.62
C LEU A 81 0.41 -26.12 2.87
N SER A 82 0.81 -25.86 4.12
CA SER A 82 2.16 -25.35 4.46
C SER A 82 3.30 -26.22 3.92
N GLU A 83 3.18 -27.54 3.97
CA GLU A 83 4.18 -28.47 3.43
C GLU A 83 4.28 -28.36 1.91
N SER A 84 3.15 -28.35 1.21
CA SER A 84 3.14 -28.16 -0.25
C SER A 84 3.61 -26.76 -0.65
N ILE A 85 3.36 -25.73 0.15
CA ILE A 85 3.85 -24.38 -0.12
C ILE A 85 5.38 -24.37 0.02
N ALA A 86 5.92 -24.95 1.09
CA ALA A 86 7.36 -25.02 1.32
C ALA A 86 8.09 -25.83 0.25
N SER A 87 7.56 -27.00 -0.15
CA SER A 87 8.26 -27.91 -1.05
C SER A 87 8.02 -27.60 -2.53
N ASN A 88 6.80 -27.16 -2.88
CA ASN A 88 6.39 -27.05 -4.28
C ASN A 88 6.17 -25.61 -4.72
N TRP A 89 5.95 -24.65 -3.82
CA TRP A 89 5.70 -23.25 -4.20
C TRP A 89 6.95 -22.39 -4.05
N LEU A 90 7.60 -22.42 -2.89
CA LEU A 90 8.79 -21.62 -2.61
C LEU A 90 10.05 -22.35 -3.09
N SER A 91 10.98 -21.63 -3.72
CA SER A 91 12.33 -22.13 -4.01
C SER A 91 13.26 -21.79 -2.84
N ILE A 92 13.54 -22.79 -2.03
CA ILE A 92 14.41 -22.74 -0.84
C ILE A 92 15.82 -23.25 -1.23
N GLU A 93 16.88 -22.56 -0.81
CA GLU A 93 18.27 -22.90 -1.13
C GLU A 93 19.10 -23.23 0.12
N ASN A 94 19.09 -22.35 1.13
CA ASN A 94 19.94 -22.50 2.32
C ASN A 94 19.15 -22.76 3.60
N LEU A 95 17.86 -22.36 3.65
CA LEU A 95 17.04 -22.58 4.83
C LEU A 95 16.66 -24.05 5.02
N ASN A 96 16.59 -24.49 6.27
CA ASN A 96 16.09 -25.82 6.59
C ASN A 96 14.59 -25.93 6.22
N PRO A 97 14.19 -26.87 5.35
CA PRO A 97 12.79 -27.01 4.92
C PRO A 97 11.81 -27.16 6.08
N SER A 98 12.21 -27.84 7.16
CA SER A 98 11.36 -28.00 8.35
C SER A 98 11.08 -26.67 9.07
N GLU A 99 12.06 -25.77 9.14
CA GLU A 99 11.90 -24.43 9.70
C GLU A 99 10.97 -23.57 8.84
N VAL A 100 11.08 -23.69 7.51
CA VAL A 100 10.19 -22.99 6.57
C VAL A 100 8.74 -23.45 6.72
N VAL A 101 8.50 -24.76 6.84
CA VAL A 101 7.15 -25.29 7.10
C VAL A 101 6.58 -24.74 8.41
N ILE A 102 7.38 -24.75 9.49
CA ILE A 102 6.96 -24.19 10.79
C ILE A 102 6.65 -22.69 10.64
N ALA A 103 7.49 -21.94 9.93
CA ALA A 103 7.27 -20.52 9.67
C ALA A 103 5.94 -20.29 8.94
N ILE A 104 5.65 -21.05 7.87
CA ILE A 104 4.38 -20.94 7.12
C ILE A 104 3.17 -21.29 8.00
N LYS A 105 3.28 -22.34 8.83
CA LYS A 105 2.24 -22.70 9.82
C LYS A 105 1.96 -21.53 10.77
N ILE A 106 3.01 -20.89 11.28
CA ILE A 106 2.88 -19.71 12.15
C ILE A 106 2.29 -18.51 11.38
N MET A 107 2.73 -18.27 10.14
CA MET A 107 2.20 -17.22 9.26
C MET A 107 0.69 -17.38 9.05
N ALA A 108 0.23 -18.62 8.84
CA ALA A 108 -1.19 -18.93 8.65
C ALA A 108 -2.02 -18.53 9.88
N VAL A 109 -1.58 -18.91 11.08
CA VAL A 109 -2.25 -18.53 12.34
C VAL A 109 -2.19 -17.01 12.56
N CYS A 110 -1.04 -16.38 12.34
CA CYS A 110 -0.89 -14.92 12.46
C CYS A 110 -1.83 -14.18 11.51
N THR A 111 -1.95 -14.66 10.27
CA THR A 111 -2.82 -14.07 9.25
C THR A 111 -4.28 -14.20 9.65
N ALA A 112 -4.72 -15.35 10.15
CA ALA A 112 -6.07 -15.55 10.67
C ALA A 112 -6.38 -14.67 11.89
N LEU A 113 -5.44 -14.52 12.83
CA LEU A 113 -5.64 -13.64 13.99
C LEU A 113 -5.72 -12.17 13.58
N ARG A 114 -4.80 -11.70 12.74
CA ARG A 114 -4.80 -10.32 12.25
C ARG A 114 -5.99 -10.02 11.35
N TRP A 115 -6.49 -11.01 10.63
CA TRP A 115 -7.75 -10.92 9.91
C TRP A 115 -8.91 -10.47 10.80
N MET A 116 -9.09 -11.18 11.92
CA MET A 116 -10.12 -10.87 12.90
C MET A 116 -9.98 -9.45 13.48
N THR A 117 -8.76 -8.91 13.56
CA THR A 117 -8.56 -7.54 14.06
C THR A 117 -9.26 -6.50 13.20
N GLY A 118 -9.49 -6.73 11.90
CA GLY A 118 -10.21 -5.82 11.00
C GLY A 118 -11.61 -5.49 11.53
N LEU A 119 -12.38 -6.51 11.89
CA LEU A 119 -13.71 -6.38 12.49
C LEU A 119 -13.68 -5.51 13.75
N TYR A 120 -12.76 -5.80 14.67
CA TYR A 120 -12.68 -5.10 15.96
C TYR A 120 -12.18 -3.66 15.81
N ARG A 121 -11.24 -3.42 14.90
CA ARG A 121 -10.83 -2.07 14.49
C ARG A 121 -12.02 -1.30 13.94
N GLY A 122 -12.86 -1.92 13.12
CA GLY A 122 -14.09 -1.33 12.63
C GLY A 122 -15.02 -0.86 13.75
N VAL A 123 -15.24 -1.66 14.79
CA VAL A 123 -16.02 -1.25 15.98
C VAL A 123 -15.39 -0.05 16.70
N VAL A 124 -14.07 -0.06 16.91
CA VAL A 124 -13.35 1.03 17.58
C VAL A 124 -13.41 2.33 16.78
N ILE A 125 -13.25 2.25 15.45
CA ILE A 125 -13.37 3.40 14.54
C ILE A 125 -14.79 3.96 14.57
N GLY A 126 -15.80 3.10 14.46
CA GLY A 126 -17.21 3.50 14.50
C GLY A 126 -17.66 4.05 15.86
N GLY A 127 -16.95 3.72 16.93
CA GLY A 127 -17.10 4.33 18.25
C GLY A 127 -16.33 5.64 18.43
N GLU A 128 -15.73 6.19 17.36
CA GLU A 128 -14.95 7.43 17.35
C GLU A 128 -13.67 7.42 18.23
N LEU A 129 -13.15 6.23 18.54
CA LEU A 129 -11.97 6.05 19.41
C LEU A 129 -10.64 6.06 18.62
N LEU A 130 -10.51 6.99 17.67
CA LEU A 130 -9.37 7.07 16.75
C LEU A 130 -8.04 7.35 17.47
N VAL A 131 -8.05 8.17 18.52
CA VAL A 131 -6.85 8.49 19.31
C VAL A 131 -6.32 7.25 20.02
N TRP A 132 -7.22 6.47 20.65
CA TRP A 132 -6.86 5.21 21.29
C TRP A 132 -6.30 4.21 20.27
N LEU A 133 -6.96 4.08 19.11
CA LEU A 133 -6.51 3.17 18.06
C LEU A 133 -5.15 3.59 17.49
N GLY A 134 -4.91 4.88 17.32
CA GLY A 134 -3.63 5.44 16.91
C GLY A 134 -2.51 5.09 17.89
N GLY A 135 -2.71 5.35 19.18
CA GLY A 135 -1.75 4.98 20.22
C GLY A 135 -1.49 3.47 20.27
N PHE A 136 -2.55 2.66 20.20
CA PHE A 136 -2.44 1.20 20.14
C PHE A 136 -1.65 0.71 18.93
N ASN A 137 -1.87 1.30 17.75
CA ASN A 137 -1.12 0.97 16.54
C ASN A 137 0.37 1.25 16.67
N ILE A 138 0.75 2.35 17.33
CA ILE A 138 2.15 2.69 17.59
C ILE A 138 2.79 1.62 18.48
N ILE A 139 2.11 1.21 19.56
CA ILE A 139 2.59 0.15 20.46
C ILE A 139 2.79 -1.16 19.68
N ILE A 140 1.77 -1.63 18.94
CA ILE A 140 1.84 -2.87 18.18
C ILE A 140 2.92 -2.79 17.08
N ALA A 141 3.03 -1.68 16.35
CA ALA A 141 4.07 -1.50 15.34
C ALA A 141 5.48 -1.56 15.97
N THR A 142 5.66 -0.95 17.13
CA THR A 142 6.93 -0.98 17.88
C THR A 142 7.25 -2.39 18.34
N MET A 143 6.28 -3.12 18.90
CA MET A 143 6.44 -4.53 19.26
C MET A 143 6.85 -5.36 18.04
N ARG A 144 6.13 -5.24 16.92
CA ARG A 144 6.35 -6.05 15.72
C ARG A 144 7.71 -5.81 15.07
N PHE A 145 8.11 -4.55 14.93
CA PHE A 145 9.25 -4.21 14.09
C PHE A 145 10.52 -3.84 14.86
N LEU A 146 10.41 -3.34 16.09
CA LEU A 146 11.59 -2.90 16.87
C LEU A 146 11.94 -3.88 17.99
N LEU A 147 10.95 -4.32 18.78
CA LEU A 147 11.21 -5.18 19.94
C LEU A 147 11.55 -6.64 19.57
N VAL A 148 11.45 -7.01 18.29
CA VAL A 148 11.92 -8.31 17.82
C VAL A 148 13.45 -8.43 17.85
N PHE A 149 14.22 -7.33 17.75
CA PHE A 149 15.70 -7.41 17.77
C PHE A 149 16.25 -7.86 19.11
N PRO A 150 15.84 -7.29 20.27
CA PRO A 150 16.23 -7.85 21.57
C PRO A 150 15.88 -9.33 21.70
N VAL A 151 14.71 -9.76 21.23
CA VAL A 151 14.30 -11.18 21.28
C VAL A 151 15.24 -12.06 20.45
N MET A 152 15.55 -11.66 19.21
CA MET A 152 16.52 -12.40 18.38
C MET A 152 17.94 -12.37 18.97
N TRP A 153 18.32 -11.30 19.67
CA TRP A 153 19.61 -11.21 20.34
C TRP A 153 19.74 -12.22 21.49
N PHE A 154 18.68 -12.40 22.30
CA PHE A 154 18.71 -13.31 23.44
C PHE A 154 18.42 -14.78 23.08
N PHE A 155 17.54 -15.03 22.09
CA PHE A 155 17.06 -16.37 21.75
C PHE A 155 17.60 -16.91 20.42
N GLY A 156 18.39 -16.12 19.70
CA GLY A 156 18.99 -16.46 18.40
C GLY A 156 18.28 -15.81 17.21
N ALA A 157 19.06 -15.33 16.25
CA ALA A 157 18.57 -14.74 15.00
C ALA A 157 18.26 -15.83 13.97
N ASN A 158 17.10 -16.47 14.10
CA ASN A 158 16.59 -17.41 13.10
C ASN A 158 15.10 -17.16 12.80
N VAL A 159 14.64 -17.77 11.71
CA VAL A 159 13.27 -17.62 11.18
C VAL A 159 12.22 -18.07 12.20
N THR A 160 12.46 -19.18 12.90
CA THR A 160 11.53 -19.73 13.89
C THR A 160 11.30 -18.78 15.06
N VAL A 161 12.37 -18.22 15.64
CA VAL A 161 12.30 -17.24 16.73
C VAL A 161 11.56 -15.98 16.28
N PHE A 162 11.88 -15.47 15.08
CA PHE A 162 11.20 -14.31 14.51
C PHE A 162 9.68 -14.54 14.41
N PHE A 163 9.25 -15.63 13.77
CA PHE A 163 7.83 -15.90 13.56
C PHE A 163 7.09 -16.26 14.86
N ALA A 164 7.72 -17.00 15.78
CA ALA A 164 7.14 -17.26 17.09
C ALA A 164 6.87 -15.96 17.87
N TYR A 165 7.80 -15.00 17.82
CA TYR A 165 7.58 -13.68 18.39
C TYR A 165 6.46 -12.91 17.66
N GLN A 166 6.40 -12.95 16.32
CA GLN A 166 5.30 -12.33 15.57
C GLN A 166 3.93 -12.91 15.95
N LEU A 167 3.85 -14.19 16.28
CA LEU A 167 2.64 -14.85 16.77
C LEU A 167 2.23 -14.32 18.13
N LEU A 168 3.16 -14.19 19.07
CA LEU A 168 2.90 -13.59 20.39
C LEU A 168 2.31 -12.17 20.23
N VAL A 169 2.90 -11.37 19.35
CA VAL A 169 2.40 -10.01 19.09
C VAL A 169 1.02 -10.04 18.42
N ALA A 170 0.78 -10.96 17.47
CA ALA A 170 -0.53 -11.12 16.83
C ALA A 170 -1.63 -11.54 17.82
N ILE A 171 -1.32 -12.45 18.75
CA ILE A 171 -2.24 -12.84 19.84
C ILE A 171 -2.55 -11.64 20.73
N THR A 172 -1.51 -10.90 21.15
CA THR A 172 -1.66 -9.70 21.99
C THR A 172 -2.53 -8.65 21.29
N GLU A 173 -2.27 -8.41 20.00
CA GLU A 173 -3.02 -7.48 19.17
C GLU A 173 -4.50 -7.88 19.08
N PHE A 174 -4.77 -9.16 18.79
CA PHE A 174 -6.10 -9.73 18.69
C PHE A 174 -6.87 -9.61 20.01
N VAL A 175 -6.29 -10.06 21.12
CA VAL A 175 -6.95 -10.05 22.45
C VAL A 175 -7.26 -8.62 22.87
N ALA A 176 -6.31 -7.69 22.75
CA ALA A 176 -6.52 -6.30 23.16
C ALA A 176 -7.65 -5.63 22.35
N LEU A 177 -7.69 -5.86 21.03
CA LEU A 177 -8.75 -5.32 20.17
C LEU A 177 -10.10 -5.99 20.42
N LEU A 178 -10.13 -7.30 20.65
CA LEU A 178 -11.35 -8.01 21.03
C LEU A 178 -11.93 -7.45 22.33
N LEU A 179 -11.12 -7.35 23.39
CA LEU A 179 -11.56 -6.78 24.68
C LEU A 179 -12.05 -5.35 24.52
N LYS A 180 -11.34 -4.54 23.73
CA LYS A 180 -11.77 -3.17 23.44
C LYS A 180 -13.10 -3.15 22.68
N ALA A 181 -13.28 -3.96 21.65
CA ALA A 181 -14.54 -4.03 20.90
C ALA A 181 -15.70 -4.50 21.79
N LEU A 182 -15.49 -5.52 22.62
CA LEU A 182 -16.49 -5.99 23.59
C LEU A 182 -16.88 -4.91 24.61
N SER A 183 -15.95 -4.03 25.01
CA SER A 183 -16.27 -2.87 25.86
C SER A 183 -17.19 -1.84 25.17
N GLN A 184 -17.26 -1.86 23.83
CA GLN A 184 -18.12 -0.97 23.04
C GLN A 184 -19.47 -1.61 22.71
N THR A 185 -19.60 -2.93 22.84
CA THR A 185 -20.88 -3.63 22.64
C THR A 185 -21.80 -3.48 23.86
N PRO A 186 -23.12 -3.31 23.67
CA PRO A 186 -24.06 -3.19 24.78
C PRO A 186 -24.10 -4.46 25.63
N ARG A 187 -24.27 -4.29 26.95
CA ARG A 187 -24.55 -5.37 27.88
C ARG A 187 -26.05 -5.61 27.90
N LEU A 188 -26.51 -6.61 27.16
CA LEU A 188 -27.94 -6.89 27.07
C LEU A 188 -28.52 -7.39 28.41
N PRO A 189 -29.72 -6.94 28.82
CA PRO A 189 -30.48 -7.54 29.90
C PRO A 189 -30.78 -9.02 29.62
N LYS A 190 -30.84 -9.85 30.67
CA LYS A 190 -31.02 -11.32 30.59
C LYS A 190 -32.20 -11.73 29.69
N LYS A 191 -33.36 -11.05 29.79
CA LYS A 191 -34.54 -11.27 28.93
C LYS A 191 -34.30 -11.04 27.44
N LEU A 192 -33.52 -10.01 27.07
CA LEU A 192 -33.17 -9.77 25.67
C LEU A 192 -32.12 -10.77 25.18
N SER A 193 -31.24 -11.24 26.08
CA SER A 193 -30.23 -12.25 25.75
C SER A 193 -30.84 -13.60 25.32
N GLU A 194 -32.00 -13.95 25.87
CA GLU A 194 -32.76 -15.16 25.51
C GLU A 194 -33.43 -15.05 24.13
N SER A 195 -33.64 -13.83 23.63
CA SER A 195 -34.24 -13.56 22.30
C SER A 195 -33.21 -13.48 21.15
N LEU A 196 -31.92 -13.71 21.44
CA LEU A 196 -30.85 -13.65 20.44
C LEU A 196 -30.95 -14.84 19.47
N SER A 197 -31.63 -14.60 18.35
CA SER A 197 -31.59 -15.47 17.17
C SER A 197 -30.39 -15.14 16.29
N TRP A 198 -29.78 -16.17 15.71
CA TRP A 198 -28.83 -16.00 14.61
C TRP A 198 -29.63 -15.61 13.37
N SER A 199 -29.43 -14.39 12.88
CA SER A 199 -30.16 -13.87 11.73
C SER A 199 -29.21 -13.15 10.80
N LEU A 200 -29.26 -13.53 9.52
CA LEU A 200 -28.59 -12.83 8.42
C LEU A 200 -29.42 -11.63 7.92
N LYS A 201 -30.68 -11.49 8.37
CA LYS A 201 -31.58 -10.40 7.93
C LYS A 201 -30.97 -9.00 8.14
N PRO A 202 -30.24 -8.69 9.22
CA PRO A 202 -29.60 -7.38 9.40
C PRO A 202 -28.53 -7.04 8.35
N LEU A 203 -27.97 -8.05 7.66
CA LEU A 203 -26.94 -7.84 6.63
C LEU A 203 -27.52 -7.54 5.24
N ALA A 204 -28.75 -7.97 4.96
CA ALA A 204 -29.36 -7.84 3.64
C ALA A 204 -29.40 -6.38 3.11
N PRO A 205 -29.73 -5.35 3.92
CA PRO A 205 -29.75 -3.96 3.45
C PRO A 205 -28.36 -3.38 3.18
N ILE A 206 -27.29 -4.04 3.65
CA ILE A 206 -25.93 -3.46 3.65
C ILE A 206 -25.02 -4.14 2.61
N ILE A 207 -25.36 -5.37 2.20
CA ILE A 207 -24.51 -6.21 1.34
C ILE A 207 -24.20 -5.59 -0.03
N SER A 208 -25.15 -4.86 -0.63
CA SER A 208 -24.97 -4.22 -1.94
C SER A 208 -23.95 -3.09 -1.90
N PHE A 209 -23.93 -2.33 -0.81
CA PHE A 209 -22.96 -1.27 -0.56
C PHE A 209 -21.57 -1.86 -0.28
N SER A 210 -21.49 -2.87 0.59
CA SER A 210 -20.22 -3.53 0.95
C SER A 210 -19.57 -4.19 -0.28
N MET A 211 -20.35 -4.86 -1.14
CA MET A 211 -19.84 -5.54 -2.34
C MET A 211 -19.23 -4.58 -3.37
N SER A 212 -19.76 -3.37 -3.52
CA SER A 212 -19.22 -2.40 -4.48
C SER A 212 -17.86 -1.83 -4.03
N ILE A 213 -17.71 -1.57 -2.73
CA ILE A 213 -16.44 -1.15 -2.12
C ILE A 213 -15.44 -2.32 -2.16
N ALA A 214 -15.89 -3.53 -1.80
CA ALA A 214 -15.11 -4.76 -1.86
C ALA A 214 -14.48 -5.00 -3.24
N LEU A 215 -15.29 -4.91 -4.29
CA LEU A 215 -14.83 -5.17 -5.65
C LEU A 215 -13.75 -4.18 -6.09
N THR A 216 -13.94 -2.90 -5.76
CA THR A 216 -12.99 -1.85 -6.13
C THR A 216 -11.67 -1.97 -5.36
N SER A 217 -11.73 -2.18 -4.05
CA SER A 217 -10.54 -2.41 -3.22
C SER A 217 -9.85 -3.72 -3.60
N GLY A 218 -10.61 -4.75 -3.95
CA GLY A 218 -10.10 -6.06 -4.32
C GLY A 218 -9.31 -6.07 -5.62
N LEU A 219 -9.79 -5.35 -6.64
CA LEU A 219 -9.05 -5.15 -7.88
C LEU A 219 -7.67 -4.52 -7.62
N TRP A 220 -7.59 -3.53 -6.72
CA TRP A 220 -6.32 -2.90 -6.37
C TRP A 220 -5.39 -3.78 -5.54
N VAL A 221 -5.92 -4.64 -4.66
CA VAL A 221 -5.10 -5.66 -3.99
C VAL A 221 -4.50 -6.61 -5.03
N ILE A 222 -5.28 -7.06 -6.02
CA ILE A 222 -4.77 -7.90 -7.11
C ILE A 222 -3.65 -7.16 -7.86
N VAL A 223 -3.88 -5.91 -8.27
CA VAL A 223 -2.85 -5.10 -8.97
C VAL A 223 -1.56 -4.98 -8.15
N THR A 224 -1.65 -4.76 -6.85
CA THR A 224 -0.50 -4.40 -6.01
C THR A 224 0.21 -5.58 -5.36
N GLN A 225 -0.40 -6.78 -5.35
CA GLN A 225 0.14 -7.97 -4.68
C GLN A 225 0.42 -9.13 -5.62
N THR A 226 -0.17 -9.17 -6.82
CA THR A 226 0.02 -10.32 -7.72
C THR A 226 1.45 -10.43 -8.24
N ASP A 227 2.17 -9.32 -8.37
CA ASP A 227 3.60 -9.32 -8.66
C ASP A 227 4.38 -10.14 -7.64
N LYS A 228 4.19 -9.85 -6.36
CA LYS A 228 4.81 -10.59 -5.24
C LYS A 228 4.37 -12.05 -5.21
N LEU A 229 3.10 -12.33 -5.48
CA LEU A 229 2.61 -13.70 -5.54
C LEU A 229 3.32 -14.51 -6.63
N ILE A 230 3.37 -13.98 -7.86
CA ILE A 230 4.04 -14.65 -8.99
C ILE A 230 5.55 -14.76 -8.72
N MET A 231 6.18 -13.70 -8.20
CA MET A 231 7.62 -13.70 -7.92
C MET A 231 8.00 -14.71 -6.84
N SER A 232 7.16 -14.88 -5.81
CA SER A 232 7.41 -15.86 -4.75
C SER A 232 7.48 -17.30 -5.23
N LYS A 233 6.91 -17.58 -6.42
CA LYS A 233 6.93 -18.90 -7.07
C LYS A 233 8.04 -19.04 -8.10
N LEU A 234 8.34 -17.98 -8.84
CA LEU A 234 9.27 -18.03 -9.97
C LEU A 234 10.73 -17.77 -9.59
N LEU A 235 10.96 -17.13 -8.45
CA LEU A 235 12.31 -16.77 -7.98
C LEU A 235 12.70 -17.61 -6.77
N THR A 236 14.00 -17.73 -6.53
CA THR A 236 14.52 -18.20 -5.24
C THR A 236 14.10 -17.21 -4.14
N LEU A 237 13.97 -17.70 -2.91
CA LEU A 237 13.55 -16.86 -1.78
C LEU A 237 14.47 -15.66 -1.56
N GLU A 238 15.77 -15.81 -1.82
CA GLU A 238 16.74 -14.72 -1.79
C GLU A 238 16.44 -13.63 -2.83
N HIS A 239 16.33 -14.00 -4.11
CA HIS A 239 15.97 -13.05 -5.16
C HIS A 239 14.59 -12.43 -4.93
N TYR A 240 13.64 -13.20 -4.42
CA TYR A 240 12.34 -12.66 -4.00
C TYR A 240 12.47 -11.63 -2.86
N GLY A 241 13.38 -11.86 -1.91
CA GLY A 241 13.77 -10.88 -0.89
C GLY A 241 14.29 -9.58 -1.50
N TYR A 242 15.23 -9.64 -2.43
CA TYR A 242 15.75 -8.46 -3.13
C TYR A 242 14.68 -7.72 -3.93
N PHE A 243 13.82 -8.45 -4.61
CA PHE A 243 12.67 -7.91 -5.32
C PHE A 243 11.73 -7.14 -4.39
N THR A 244 11.28 -7.77 -3.30
CA THR A 244 10.35 -7.13 -2.35
C THR A 244 10.96 -5.90 -1.69
N LEU A 245 12.28 -5.90 -1.46
CA LEU A 245 13.02 -4.74 -0.97
C LEU A 245 12.98 -3.59 -1.98
N ALA A 246 13.29 -3.84 -3.25
CA ALA A 246 13.25 -2.81 -4.30
C ALA A 246 11.84 -2.23 -4.49
N VAL A 247 10.83 -3.09 -4.57
CA VAL A 247 9.43 -2.67 -4.74
C VAL A 247 8.96 -1.83 -3.56
N LEU A 248 9.36 -2.17 -2.34
CA LEU A 248 9.00 -1.39 -1.16
C LEU A 248 9.54 0.04 -1.20
N VAL A 249 10.81 0.22 -1.59
CA VAL A 249 11.42 1.55 -1.74
C VAL A 249 10.68 2.34 -2.81
N ALA A 250 10.43 1.71 -3.96
CA ALA A 250 9.71 2.34 -5.07
C ALA A 250 8.29 2.77 -4.67
N ASN A 251 7.57 1.94 -3.91
CA ASN A 251 6.21 2.23 -3.44
C ASN A 251 6.16 3.45 -2.49
N GLY A 252 7.30 3.90 -1.94
CA GLY A 252 7.38 5.15 -1.18
C GLY A 252 6.85 6.36 -1.95
N ILE A 253 6.93 6.35 -3.30
CA ILE A 253 6.36 7.39 -4.18
C ILE A 253 4.83 7.52 -3.97
N MET A 254 4.13 6.39 -3.80
CA MET A 254 2.67 6.38 -3.63
C MET A 254 2.23 7.00 -2.30
N MET A 255 3.09 7.08 -1.29
CA MET A 255 2.75 7.68 0.01
C MET A 255 2.42 9.18 -0.12
N ILE A 256 2.93 9.84 -1.16
CA ILE A 256 2.65 11.26 -1.47
C ILE A 256 1.20 11.45 -1.94
N ALA A 257 0.60 10.44 -2.57
CA ALA A 257 -0.75 10.52 -3.14
C ALA A 257 -1.84 10.69 -2.09
N GLY A 258 -1.67 10.05 -0.92
CA GLY A 258 -2.69 9.97 0.13
C GLY A 258 -3.16 11.34 0.63
N PRO A 259 -2.27 12.16 1.22
CA PRO A 259 -2.64 13.49 1.72
C PRO A 259 -3.22 14.41 0.65
N ILE A 260 -2.69 14.33 -0.58
CA ILE A 260 -3.14 15.16 -1.70
C ILE A 260 -4.54 14.76 -2.12
N SER A 261 -4.78 13.48 -2.40
CA SER A 261 -6.08 12.95 -2.79
C SER A 261 -7.17 13.25 -1.75
N GLY A 262 -6.86 13.07 -0.46
CA GLY A 262 -7.79 13.35 0.65
C GLY A 262 -8.22 14.82 0.72
N ALA A 263 -7.37 15.76 0.32
CA ALA A 263 -7.70 17.18 0.29
C ALA A 263 -8.43 17.61 -0.99
N ILE A 264 -8.03 17.07 -2.15
CA ILE A 264 -8.56 17.53 -3.45
C ILE A 264 -9.88 16.88 -3.84
N MET A 265 -10.10 15.60 -3.53
CA MET A 265 -11.31 14.88 -3.98
C MET A 265 -12.61 15.52 -3.45
N PRO A 266 -12.75 15.84 -2.15
CA PRO A 266 -13.96 16.50 -1.66
C PRO A 266 -14.15 17.90 -2.25
N ARG A 267 -13.05 18.62 -2.45
CA ARG A 267 -13.08 19.97 -3.03
C ARG A 267 -13.51 19.97 -4.50
N MET A 268 -13.03 19.01 -5.30
CA MET A 268 -13.46 18.84 -6.68
C MET A 268 -14.93 18.44 -6.76
N ALA A 269 -15.39 17.53 -5.90
CA ALA A 269 -16.81 17.16 -5.84
C ALA A 269 -17.71 18.37 -5.52
N ARG A 270 -17.30 19.21 -4.57
CA ARG A 270 -18.02 20.45 -4.25
C ARG A 270 -18.07 21.43 -5.44
N LEU A 271 -16.94 21.68 -6.09
CA LEU A 271 -16.88 22.61 -7.23
C LEU A 271 -17.68 22.12 -8.43
N GLU A 272 -17.72 20.80 -8.66
CA GLU A 272 -18.59 20.20 -9.66
C GLU A 272 -20.07 20.43 -9.31
N ALA A 273 -20.46 20.19 -8.06
CA ALA A 273 -21.84 20.44 -7.59
C ALA A 273 -22.24 21.92 -7.66
N GLU A 274 -21.30 22.84 -7.46
CA GLU A 274 -21.50 24.29 -7.62
C GLU A 274 -21.49 24.77 -9.09
N GLY A 275 -21.23 23.87 -10.06
CA GLY A 275 -21.12 24.23 -11.48
C GLY A 275 -19.86 25.03 -11.85
N LYS A 276 -18.88 25.12 -10.94
CA LYS A 276 -17.65 25.92 -11.10
C LYS A 276 -16.55 25.13 -11.82
N ARG A 277 -16.80 24.78 -13.08
CA ARG A 277 -15.93 23.92 -13.89
C ARG A 277 -14.50 24.47 -14.04
N ASP A 278 -14.34 25.77 -14.24
CA ASP A 278 -13.02 26.40 -14.39
C ASP A 278 -12.19 26.33 -13.12
N GLU A 279 -12.81 26.47 -11.94
CA GLU A 279 -12.13 26.34 -10.67
C GLU A 279 -11.72 24.89 -10.40
N LEU A 280 -12.57 23.93 -10.77
CA LEU A 280 -12.25 22.51 -10.70
C LEU A 280 -11.02 22.20 -11.55
N LEU A 281 -10.97 22.67 -12.79
CA LEU A 281 -9.83 22.47 -13.69
C LEU A 281 -8.55 23.12 -13.16
N LYS A 282 -8.64 24.33 -12.59
CA LYS A 282 -7.49 24.99 -11.94
C LYS A 282 -6.93 24.14 -10.80
N ILE A 283 -7.79 23.60 -9.95
CA ILE A 283 -7.36 22.73 -8.84
C ILE A 283 -6.78 21.41 -9.35
N TYR A 284 -7.40 20.82 -10.38
CA TYR A 284 -6.89 19.61 -11.03
C TYR A 284 -5.46 19.79 -11.54
N SER A 285 -5.21 20.85 -12.31
CA SER A 285 -3.88 21.17 -12.86
C SER A 285 -2.88 21.53 -11.76
N SER A 286 -3.23 22.42 -10.83
CA SER A 286 -2.30 22.80 -9.74
C SER A 286 -1.95 21.63 -8.82
N ALA A 287 -2.92 20.75 -8.52
CA ALA A 287 -2.65 19.55 -7.74
C ALA A 287 -1.81 18.52 -8.53
N THR A 288 -2.02 18.40 -9.85
CA THR A 288 -1.16 17.57 -10.72
C THR A 288 0.28 18.06 -10.65
N ARG A 289 0.51 19.38 -10.81
CA ARG A 289 1.86 19.99 -10.74
C ARG A 289 2.51 19.77 -9.38
N LEU A 290 1.74 19.88 -8.29
CA LEU A 290 2.24 19.62 -6.94
C LEU A 290 2.66 18.15 -6.77
N VAL A 291 1.88 17.21 -7.28
CA VAL A 291 2.27 15.78 -7.30
C VAL A 291 3.50 15.58 -8.16
N CYS A 292 3.57 16.17 -9.36
CA CYS A 292 4.75 16.07 -10.22
C CYS A 292 5.99 16.67 -9.56
N LEU A 293 5.85 17.74 -8.78
CA LEU A 293 6.96 18.28 -7.97
C LEU A 293 7.40 17.25 -6.92
N LEU A 294 6.50 16.80 -6.04
CA LEU A 294 6.85 15.97 -4.88
C LEU A 294 7.22 14.54 -5.30
N ALA A 295 6.35 13.87 -6.04
CA ALA A 295 6.53 12.51 -6.52
C ALA A 295 7.54 12.44 -7.67
N GLY A 296 7.58 13.45 -8.54
CA GLY A 296 8.57 13.50 -9.62
C GLY A 296 9.99 13.68 -9.11
N CYS A 297 10.24 14.60 -8.17
CA CYS A 297 11.58 14.72 -7.58
C CYS A 297 12.01 13.41 -6.92
N SER A 298 11.19 12.86 -6.02
CA SER A 298 11.52 11.61 -5.32
C SER A 298 11.66 10.42 -6.28
N GLY A 299 10.74 10.25 -7.22
CA GLY A 299 10.77 9.18 -8.22
C GLY A 299 11.97 9.26 -9.15
N ILE A 300 12.30 10.45 -9.67
CA ILE A 300 13.45 10.64 -10.56
C ILE A 300 14.77 10.41 -9.82
N ILE A 301 14.87 10.86 -8.57
CA ILE A 301 16.05 10.57 -7.72
C ILE A 301 16.20 9.06 -7.52
N LEU A 302 15.11 8.34 -7.22
CA LEU A 302 15.11 6.89 -7.12
C LEU A 302 15.55 6.21 -8.42
N ILE A 303 15.12 6.70 -9.58
CA ILE A 303 15.51 6.16 -10.89
C ILE A 303 16.99 6.43 -11.19
N ALA A 304 17.44 7.67 -11.02
CA ALA A 304 18.81 8.07 -11.37
C ALA A 304 19.87 7.48 -10.44
N PHE A 305 19.54 7.33 -9.14
CA PHE A 305 20.49 6.92 -8.11
C PHE A 305 20.11 5.60 -7.41
N ALA A 306 19.30 4.74 -8.05
CA ALA A 306 18.76 3.51 -7.47
C ALA A 306 19.80 2.66 -6.71
N GLU A 307 20.92 2.34 -7.36
CA GLU A 307 21.97 1.51 -6.79
C GLU A 307 22.61 2.18 -5.56
N LYS A 308 22.97 3.46 -5.65
CA LYS A 308 23.55 4.23 -4.54
C LYS A 308 22.59 4.34 -3.37
N ILE A 309 21.31 4.58 -3.64
CA ILE A 309 20.26 4.63 -2.61
C ILE A 309 20.11 3.28 -1.92
N LEU A 310 20.08 2.19 -2.69
CA LEU A 310 20.04 0.84 -2.13
C LEU A 310 21.30 0.52 -1.33
N PHE A 311 22.48 0.89 -1.79
CA PHE A 311 23.74 0.66 -1.08
C PHE A 311 23.80 1.44 0.24
N VAL A 312 23.45 2.74 0.20
CA VAL A 312 23.36 3.59 1.40
C VAL A 312 22.38 3.02 2.41
N TRP A 313 21.26 2.46 1.93
CA TRP A 313 20.25 1.91 2.80
C TRP A 313 20.60 0.51 3.35
N THR A 314 21.07 -0.39 2.51
CA THR A 314 21.28 -1.81 2.84
C THR A 314 22.66 -2.11 3.40
N ALA A 315 23.64 -1.24 3.15
CA ALA A 315 25.06 -1.49 3.39
C ALA A 315 25.66 -2.65 2.57
N ASP A 316 24.97 -3.12 1.54
CA ASP A 316 25.35 -4.30 0.77
C ASP A 316 25.37 -3.99 -0.72
N LEU A 317 26.56 -4.08 -1.32
CA LEU A 317 26.76 -3.78 -2.75
C LEU A 317 26.13 -4.85 -3.64
N HIS A 318 26.10 -6.11 -3.21
CA HIS A 318 25.49 -7.20 -3.97
C HIS A 318 23.97 -7.00 -4.06
N ILE A 319 23.32 -6.65 -2.95
CA ILE A 319 21.88 -6.33 -2.95
C ILE A 319 21.62 -5.10 -3.82
N ALA A 320 22.43 -4.06 -3.65
CA ALA A 320 22.28 -2.80 -4.39
C ALA A 320 22.36 -3.00 -5.89
N THR A 321 23.40 -3.67 -6.38
CA THR A 321 23.61 -3.95 -7.81
C THR A 321 22.49 -4.83 -8.36
N THR A 322 22.17 -5.93 -7.68
CA THR A 322 21.17 -6.92 -8.08
C THR A 322 19.74 -6.35 -8.14
N ALA A 323 19.36 -5.51 -7.18
CA ALA A 323 18.00 -4.98 -7.07
C ALA A 323 17.79 -3.61 -7.74
N SER A 324 18.87 -2.93 -8.16
CA SER A 324 18.84 -1.58 -8.73
C SER A 324 17.94 -1.46 -9.96
N SER A 325 18.05 -2.38 -10.92
CA SER A 325 17.25 -2.38 -12.15
C SER A 325 15.77 -2.51 -11.86
N THR A 326 15.40 -3.38 -10.92
CA THR A 326 14.01 -3.52 -10.45
C THR A 326 13.52 -2.24 -9.78
N LEU A 327 14.31 -1.61 -8.92
CA LEU A 327 13.95 -0.34 -8.28
C LEU A 327 13.72 0.76 -9.34
N LYS A 328 14.61 0.90 -10.33
CA LYS A 328 14.46 1.89 -11.41
C LYS A 328 13.12 1.74 -12.14
N LEU A 329 12.82 0.51 -12.55
CA LEU A 329 11.60 0.20 -13.29
C LEU A 329 10.35 0.41 -12.42
N TYR A 330 10.32 -0.14 -11.20
CA TYR A 330 9.18 0.05 -10.32
C TYR A 330 8.96 1.53 -9.94
N ALA A 331 10.03 2.30 -9.70
CA ALA A 331 9.94 3.72 -9.41
C ALA A 331 9.34 4.50 -10.60
N ALA A 332 9.76 4.19 -11.83
CA ALA A 332 9.17 4.79 -13.04
C ALA A 332 7.67 4.44 -13.18
N GLY A 333 7.30 3.18 -12.96
CA GLY A 333 5.89 2.76 -13.01
C GLY A 333 5.04 3.42 -11.92
N TYR A 334 5.54 3.51 -10.68
CA TYR A 334 4.84 4.20 -9.58
C TYR A 334 4.71 5.71 -9.82
N LEU A 335 5.73 6.35 -10.42
CA LEU A 335 5.65 7.75 -10.82
C LEU A 335 4.54 7.99 -11.86
N MET A 336 4.43 7.11 -12.86
CA MET A 336 3.32 7.19 -13.82
C MET A 336 1.97 6.91 -13.15
N LEU A 337 1.91 5.92 -12.26
CA LEU A 337 0.70 5.51 -11.55
C LEU A 337 0.13 6.64 -10.69
N VAL A 338 0.98 7.33 -9.92
CA VAL A 338 0.53 8.40 -9.01
C VAL A 338 -0.03 9.61 -9.78
N ILE A 339 0.51 9.90 -10.97
CA ILE A 339 0.00 10.95 -11.85
C ILE A 339 -1.28 10.47 -12.56
N ALA A 340 -1.34 9.21 -12.99
CA ALA A 340 -2.51 8.59 -13.61
C ALA A 340 -3.71 8.41 -12.66
N ALA A 341 -3.55 8.67 -11.35
CA ALA A 341 -4.64 8.69 -10.38
C ALA A 341 -5.56 9.91 -10.52
N PHE A 342 -5.11 11.00 -11.15
CA PHE A 342 -5.90 12.24 -11.29
C PHE A 342 -7.21 12.07 -12.08
N PRO A 343 -7.23 11.38 -13.24
CA PRO A 343 -8.47 11.06 -13.94
C PRO A 343 -9.46 10.24 -13.10
N TYR A 344 -8.98 9.47 -12.12
CA TYR A 344 -9.85 8.81 -11.15
C TYR A 344 -10.48 9.82 -10.18
N TYR A 345 -9.70 10.77 -9.65
CA TYR A 345 -10.23 11.83 -8.77
C TYR A 345 -11.29 12.69 -9.47
N LEU A 346 -11.13 12.95 -10.78
CA LEU A 346 -12.14 13.63 -11.59
C LEU A 346 -13.44 12.81 -11.67
N GLN A 347 -13.34 11.52 -12.00
CA GLN A 347 -14.51 10.63 -12.08
C GLN A 347 -15.22 10.48 -10.73
N TYR A 348 -14.46 10.48 -9.63
CA TYR A 348 -15.01 10.51 -8.29
C TYR A 348 -15.85 11.78 -8.05
N ALA A 349 -15.31 12.95 -8.40
CA ALA A 349 -16.03 14.22 -8.27
C ALA A 349 -17.30 14.27 -9.12
N LEU A 350 -17.29 13.64 -10.30
CA LEU A 350 -18.44 13.53 -11.20
C LEU A 350 -19.48 12.48 -10.76
N GLY A 351 -19.18 11.65 -9.76
CA GLY A 351 -20.04 10.54 -9.34
C GLY A 351 -20.17 9.40 -10.36
N ASN A 352 -19.28 9.31 -11.36
CA ASN A 352 -19.31 8.30 -12.41
C ASN A 352 -17.96 7.60 -12.58
N LEU A 353 -17.83 6.44 -11.95
CA LEU A 353 -16.61 5.63 -11.95
C LEU A 353 -16.55 4.56 -13.06
N LYS A 354 -17.48 4.57 -14.04
CA LYS A 354 -17.56 3.50 -15.06
C LYS A 354 -16.25 3.34 -15.84
N LEU A 355 -15.61 4.43 -16.25
CA LEU A 355 -14.33 4.36 -16.97
C LEU A 355 -13.17 3.99 -16.03
N HIS A 356 -13.21 4.35 -14.75
CA HIS A 356 -12.20 3.89 -13.80
C HIS A 356 -12.23 2.36 -13.62
N VAL A 357 -13.43 1.79 -13.47
CA VAL A 357 -13.61 0.34 -13.35
C VAL A 357 -13.16 -0.36 -14.63
N LEU A 358 -13.61 0.10 -15.80
CA LEU A 358 -13.20 -0.47 -17.08
C LEU A 358 -11.68 -0.39 -17.29
N GLY A 359 -11.08 0.77 -16.99
CA GLY A 359 -9.64 0.97 -17.08
C GLY A 359 -8.86 0.06 -16.15
N SER A 360 -9.33 -0.13 -14.91
CA SER A 360 -8.69 -1.02 -13.94
C SER A 360 -8.76 -2.49 -14.37
N LEU A 361 -9.89 -2.92 -14.96
CA LEU A 361 -10.01 -4.26 -15.54
C LEU A 361 -9.06 -4.47 -16.71
N LEU A 362 -8.97 -3.50 -17.63
CA LEU A 362 -8.03 -3.55 -18.75
C LEU A 362 -6.57 -3.53 -18.26
N PHE A 363 -6.27 -2.73 -17.24
CA PHE A 363 -4.96 -2.67 -16.61
C PHE A 363 -4.55 -4.04 -16.05
N VAL A 364 -5.41 -4.68 -15.25
CA VAL A 364 -5.15 -6.03 -14.71
C VAL A 364 -5.02 -7.06 -15.81
N SER A 365 -5.91 -7.04 -16.80
CA SER A 365 -5.91 -7.99 -17.91
C SER A 365 -4.66 -7.89 -18.78
N CYS A 366 -4.06 -6.70 -18.86
CA CYS A 366 -2.78 -6.47 -19.53
C CYS A 366 -1.59 -6.81 -18.62
N LEU A 367 -1.63 -6.40 -17.35
CA LEU A 367 -0.53 -6.58 -16.40
C LEU A 367 -0.24 -8.06 -16.17
N LEU A 368 -1.24 -8.89 -15.90
CA LEU A 368 -1.02 -10.28 -15.45
C LEU A 368 -0.29 -11.15 -16.50
N PRO A 369 -0.70 -11.17 -17.79
CA PRO A 369 0.03 -11.93 -18.81
C PRO A 369 1.45 -11.40 -19.04
N LEU A 370 1.62 -10.08 -19.10
CA LEU A 370 2.94 -9.45 -19.28
C LEU A 370 3.86 -9.77 -18.11
N LEU A 371 3.36 -9.65 -16.89
CA LEU A 371 4.08 -9.92 -15.66
C LEU A 371 4.58 -11.38 -15.63
N TYR A 372 3.71 -12.35 -15.94
CA TYR A 372 4.11 -13.75 -16.02
C TYR A 372 5.15 -13.98 -17.12
N PHE A 373 4.89 -13.48 -18.35
CA PHE A 373 5.77 -13.67 -19.49
C PHE A 373 7.16 -13.05 -19.27
N PHE A 374 7.24 -11.77 -18.89
CA PHE A 374 8.52 -11.09 -18.70
C PHE A 374 9.28 -11.62 -17.51
N THR A 375 8.61 -11.97 -16.40
CA THR A 375 9.32 -12.56 -15.24
C THR A 375 9.96 -13.88 -15.60
N LYS A 376 9.24 -14.77 -16.29
CA LYS A 376 9.77 -16.09 -16.65
C LYS A 376 11.04 -15.97 -17.50
N ASN A 377 11.16 -14.94 -18.34
CA ASN A 377 12.28 -14.75 -19.25
C ASN A 377 13.40 -13.84 -18.70
N PHE A 378 13.09 -12.88 -17.82
CA PHE A 378 14.02 -11.84 -17.38
C PHE A 378 14.05 -11.64 -15.85
N GLY A 379 13.48 -12.56 -15.08
CA GLY A 379 13.47 -12.55 -13.61
C GLY A 379 12.85 -11.28 -13.02
N MET A 380 13.46 -10.75 -11.95
CA MET A 380 13.00 -9.54 -11.25
C MET A 380 12.94 -8.29 -12.15
N THR A 381 13.88 -8.17 -13.09
CA THR A 381 13.89 -7.07 -14.06
C THR A 381 12.70 -7.19 -15.01
N GLY A 382 12.34 -8.42 -15.41
CA GLY A 382 11.15 -8.71 -16.20
C GLY A 382 9.85 -8.22 -15.56
N ALA A 383 9.69 -8.46 -14.25
CA ALA A 383 8.54 -7.93 -13.52
C ALA A 383 8.48 -6.39 -13.57
N GLY A 384 9.62 -5.72 -13.42
CA GLY A 384 9.74 -4.27 -13.57
C GLY A 384 9.38 -3.79 -14.99
N ILE A 385 9.79 -4.50 -16.03
CA ILE A 385 9.48 -4.17 -17.43
C ILE A 385 7.96 -4.23 -17.64
N ALA A 386 7.32 -5.32 -17.23
CA ALA A 386 5.87 -5.46 -17.31
C ALA A 386 5.15 -4.32 -16.57
N TRP A 387 5.60 -4.01 -15.36
CA TRP A 387 5.04 -2.94 -14.54
C TRP A 387 5.13 -1.56 -15.22
N VAL A 388 6.30 -1.19 -15.75
CA VAL A 388 6.49 0.10 -16.46
C VAL A 388 5.68 0.15 -17.73
N ILE A 389 5.69 -0.90 -18.56
CA ILE A 389 4.97 -0.92 -19.83
C ILE A 389 3.47 -0.73 -19.59
N THR A 390 2.87 -1.49 -18.67
CA THR A 390 1.43 -1.38 -18.39
C THR A 390 1.08 0.01 -17.84
N ASN A 391 1.89 0.55 -16.94
CA ASN A 391 1.67 1.91 -16.41
C ASN A 391 1.87 2.99 -17.48
N ALA A 392 2.84 2.86 -18.37
CA ALA A 392 3.07 3.80 -19.47
C ALA A 392 1.90 3.80 -20.45
N VAL A 393 1.41 2.62 -20.83
CA VAL A 393 0.23 2.49 -21.70
C VAL A 393 -1.00 3.10 -21.04
N TYR A 394 -1.24 2.80 -19.76
CA TYR A 394 -2.36 3.37 -19.02
C TYR A 394 -2.24 4.89 -18.88
N PHE A 395 -1.07 5.40 -18.51
CA PHE A 395 -0.79 6.82 -18.34
C PHE A 395 -0.96 7.60 -19.65
N LEU A 396 -0.40 7.13 -20.76
CA LEU A 396 -0.42 7.85 -22.04
C LEU A 396 -1.77 7.73 -22.76
N PHE A 397 -2.37 6.54 -22.80
CA PHE A 397 -3.56 6.29 -23.62
C PHE A 397 -4.85 6.33 -22.79
N TRP A 398 -4.91 5.60 -21.68
CA TRP A 398 -6.16 5.49 -20.92
C TRP A 398 -6.57 6.81 -20.28
N THR A 399 -5.62 7.57 -19.73
CA THR A 399 -5.93 8.90 -19.17
C THR A 399 -6.43 9.87 -20.25
N GLY A 400 -5.95 9.73 -21.50
CA GLY A 400 -6.44 10.47 -22.66
C GLY A 400 -7.89 10.16 -22.99
N ILE A 401 -8.28 8.89 -22.97
CA ILE A 401 -9.69 8.47 -23.16
C ILE A 401 -10.58 9.10 -22.07
N VAL A 402 -10.16 9.05 -20.80
CA VAL A 402 -10.93 9.62 -19.69
C VAL A 402 -11.04 11.14 -19.82
N HIS A 403 -9.94 11.84 -20.11
CA HIS A 403 -9.97 13.29 -20.33
C HIS A 403 -10.86 13.66 -21.50
N ASN A 404 -10.71 13.04 -22.67
CA ASN A 404 -11.54 13.36 -23.83
C ASN A 404 -13.04 13.15 -23.61
N LYS A 405 -13.42 12.22 -22.70
CA LYS A 405 -14.82 12.00 -22.34
C LYS A 405 -15.40 13.14 -21.49
N TYR A 406 -14.62 13.73 -20.60
CA TYR A 406 -15.10 14.66 -19.56
C TYR A 406 -14.59 16.10 -19.69
N LEU A 407 -13.53 16.31 -20.46
CA LEU A 407 -12.77 17.54 -20.63
C LEU A 407 -12.31 17.67 -22.08
N GLU A 408 -13.04 18.46 -22.88
CA GLU A 408 -12.71 18.64 -24.29
C GLU A 408 -11.33 19.32 -24.46
N LYS A 409 -10.47 18.76 -25.33
CA LYS A 409 -9.15 19.30 -25.70
C LYS A 409 -8.19 19.57 -24.51
N PHE A 410 -8.42 18.97 -23.35
CA PHE A 410 -7.62 19.22 -22.15
C PHE A 410 -6.35 18.34 -22.05
N HIS A 411 -6.42 17.09 -22.52
CA HIS A 411 -5.39 16.08 -22.22
C HIS A 411 -3.97 16.46 -22.64
N PHE A 412 -3.78 16.93 -23.88
CA PHE A 412 -2.44 17.29 -24.37
C PHE A 412 -1.85 18.50 -23.62
N SER A 413 -2.68 19.48 -23.27
CA SER A 413 -2.26 20.63 -22.47
C SER A 413 -1.82 20.19 -21.07
N TRP A 414 -2.61 19.35 -20.42
CA TRP A 414 -2.27 18.77 -19.12
C TRP A 414 -0.95 17.97 -19.17
N LEU A 415 -0.80 17.10 -20.16
CA LEU A 415 0.38 16.27 -20.31
C LEU A 415 1.65 17.12 -20.53
N ALA A 416 1.57 18.12 -21.41
CA ALA A 416 2.70 18.98 -21.72
C ALA A 416 3.06 19.94 -20.57
N PHE A 417 2.07 20.66 -20.04
CA PHE A 417 2.31 21.78 -19.13
C PHE A 417 2.20 21.43 -17.65
N ASP A 418 1.35 20.47 -17.28
CA ASP A 418 1.15 20.09 -15.88
C ASP A 418 2.04 18.92 -15.46
N VAL A 419 2.43 18.07 -16.42
CA VAL A 419 3.26 16.89 -16.17
C VAL A 419 4.68 17.05 -16.72
N PHE A 420 4.88 16.96 -18.03
CA PHE A 420 6.23 16.87 -18.61
C PHE A 420 7.09 18.10 -18.34
N LYS A 421 6.53 19.31 -18.45
CA LYS A 421 7.25 20.54 -18.11
C LYS A 421 7.76 20.55 -16.67
N VAL A 422 6.98 20.00 -15.72
CA VAL A 422 7.36 19.94 -14.31
C VAL A 422 8.41 18.85 -14.08
N LEU A 423 8.29 17.69 -14.73
CA LEU A 423 9.23 16.58 -14.60
C LEU A 423 10.55 16.79 -15.35
N ALA A 424 10.58 17.64 -16.37
CA ALA A 424 11.79 17.92 -17.15
C ALA A 424 12.92 18.53 -16.30
N VAL A 425 12.58 19.41 -15.35
CA VAL A 425 13.56 20.05 -14.47
C VAL A 425 14.27 19.04 -13.55
N PRO A 426 13.58 18.23 -12.73
CA PRO A 426 14.24 17.24 -11.89
C PRO A 426 14.95 16.17 -12.72
N ALA A 427 14.44 15.80 -13.91
CA ALA A 427 15.11 14.85 -14.80
C ALA A 427 16.45 15.39 -15.32
N ALA A 428 16.47 16.64 -15.81
CA ALA A 428 17.69 17.29 -16.28
C ALA A 428 18.71 17.46 -15.16
N LEU A 429 18.28 17.93 -13.98
CA LEU A 429 19.15 18.10 -12.83
C LEU A 429 19.70 16.76 -12.32
N ALA A 430 18.85 15.72 -12.21
CA ALA A 430 19.31 14.39 -11.81
C ALA A 430 20.37 13.86 -12.78
N LEU A 431 20.15 13.98 -14.10
CA LEU A 431 21.13 13.59 -15.11
C LEU A 431 22.46 14.32 -14.92
N LEU A 432 22.44 15.64 -14.69
CA LEU A 432 23.66 16.41 -14.42
C LEU A 432 24.40 15.91 -13.17
N PHE A 433 23.69 15.64 -12.09
CA PHE A 433 24.29 15.16 -10.83
C PHE A 433 24.75 13.69 -10.88
N THR A 434 24.32 12.89 -11.86
CA THR A 434 24.84 11.50 -12.00
C THR A 434 26.35 11.47 -12.26
N PHE A 435 26.90 12.49 -12.92
CA PHE A 435 28.34 12.60 -13.20
C PHE A 435 29.17 13.06 -12.00
N SER A 436 28.58 13.79 -11.05
CA SER A 436 29.29 14.32 -9.88
C SER A 436 29.35 13.35 -8.70
N ALA A 437 28.36 12.46 -8.59
CA ALA A 437 28.20 11.62 -7.41
C ALA A 437 29.14 10.41 -7.39
N ASN A 438 30.38 10.54 -6.90
CA ASN A 438 31.37 9.45 -6.92
C ASN A 438 31.93 9.08 -5.54
N SER A 439 31.24 9.46 -4.47
CA SER A 439 31.66 9.14 -3.10
C SER A 439 31.75 7.62 -2.85
N GLU A 440 32.89 7.12 -2.38
CA GLU A 440 33.07 5.70 -2.00
C GLU A 440 32.53 5.40 -0.59
N SER A 441 32.62 6.35 0.34
CA SER A 441 32.11 6.16 1.70
C SER A 441 30.59 6.26 1.76
N ARG A 442 29.96 5.32 2.47
CA ARG A 442 28.49 5.28 2.65
C ARG A 442 27.94 6.55 3.29
N THR A 443 28.65 7.13 4.26
CA THR A 443 28.21 8.34 4.96
C THR A 443 28.29 9.57 4.08
N THR A 444 29.38 9.73 3.32
CA THR A 444 29.52 10.85 2.38
C THR A 444 28.54 10.72 1.22
N MET A 445 28.31 9.49 0.72
CA MET A 445 27.28 9.21 -0.28
C MET A 445 25.87 9.57 0.21
N PHE A 446 25.53 9.28 1.47
CA PHE A 446 24.24 9.68 2.05
C PHE A 446 24.09 11.21 2.10
N ILE A 447 25.14 11.93 2.53
CA ILE A 447 25.14 13.40 2.58
C ILE A 447 24.99 13.97 1.16
N GLU A 448 25.76 13.45 0.20
CA GLU A 448 25.72 13.84 -1.20
C GLU A 448 24.33 13.63 -1.82
N LEU A 449 23.74 12.45 -1.67
CA LEU A 449 22.38 12.16 -2.15
C LEU A 449 21.34 13.08 -1.50
N SER A 450 21.51 13.39 -0.21
CA SER A 450 20.60 14.31 0.51
C SER A 450 20.69 15.73 -0.06
N LEU A 451 21.90 16.23 -0.29
CA LEU A 451 22.13 17.55 -0.88
C LEU A 451 21.61 17.63 -2.33
N ILE A 452 21.87 16.60 -3.14
CA ILE A 452 21.32 16.49 -4.50
C ILE A 452 19.79 16.50 -4.45
N SER A 453 19.19 15.73 -3.54
CA SER A 453 17.73 15.64 -3.41
C SER A 453 17.10 16.98 -3.03
N ILE A 454 17.68 17.69 -2.04
CA ILE A 454 17.24 19.02 -1.62
C ILE A 454 17.39 20.02 -2.75
N THR A 455 18.51 19.99 -3.48
CA THR A 455 18.79 20.89 -4.59
C THR A 455 17.81 20.69 -5.74
N ILE A 456 17.59 19.43 -6.16
CA ILE A 456 16.61 19.07 -7.18
C ILE A 456 15.21 19.54 -6.78
N PHE A 457 14.80 19.28 -5.53
CA PHE A 457 13.50 19.70 -5.04
C PHE A 457 13.33 21.22 -5.07
N PHE A 458 14.31 21.96 -4.55
CA PHE A 458 14.24 23.42 -4.46
C PHE A 458 14.25 24.09 -5.84
N LEU A 459 15.14 23.67 -6.74
CA LEU A 459 15.20 24.20 -8.10
C LEU A 459 13.94 23.85 -8.91
N THR A 460 13.40 22.65 -8.74
CA THR A 460 12.13 22.28 -9.36
C THR A 460 10.98 23.11 -8.80
N ALA A 461 10.92 23.34 -7.48
CA ALA A 461 9.91 24.19 -6.87
C ALA A 461 9.99 25.64 -7.40
N LEU A 462 11.19 26.21 -7.53
CA LEU A 462 11.40 27.54 -8.09
C LEU A 462 10.98 27.66 -9.57
N SER A 463 11.00 26.55 -10.33
CA SER A 463 10.51 26.56 -11.72
C SER A 463 8.99 26.77 -11.84
N LEU A 464 8.23 26.51 -10.75
CA LEU A 464 6.77 26.63 -10.73
C LEU A 464 6.32 28.05 -10.35
N ASN A 465 5.47 28.65 -11.19
CA ASN A 465 4.90 30.00 -10.96
C ASN A 465 4.16 30.10 -9.62
N GLU A 466 3.41 29.05 -9.25
CA GLU A 466 2.62 29.00 -8.03
C GLU A 466 3.49 29.11 -6.77
N PHE A 467 4.65 28.45 -6.78
CA PHE A 467 5.62 28.49 -5.70
C PHE A 467 6.33 29.84 -5.66
N ARG A 468 6.78 30.36 -6.82
CA ARG A 468 7.39 31.70 -6.91
C ARG A 468 6.48 32.79 -6.36
N ARG A 469 5.18 32.74 -6.66
CA ARG A 469 4.19 33.70 -6.13
C ARG A 469 4.05 33.61 -4.62
N LYS A 470 3.97 32.39 -4.05
CA LYS A 470 3.93 32.20 -2.60
C LYS A 470 5.22 32.68 -1.92
N LEU A 471 6.37 32.37 -2.50
CA LEU A 471 7.66 32.80 -1.96
C LEU A 471 7.78 34.33 -1.97
N LYS A 472 7.40 35.00 -3.06
CA LYS A 472 7.35 36.47 -3.12
C LYS A 472 6.43 37.07 -2.04
N ALA A 473 5.25 36.47 -1.84
CA ALA A 473 4.32 36.90 -0.80
C ALA A 473 4.89 36.74 0.63
N ILE A 474 5.66 35.68 0.89
CA ILE A 474 6.34 35.46 2.18
C ILE A 474 7.49 36.44 2.39
N VAL A 475 8.26 36.72 1.33
CA VAL A 475 9.44 37.60 1.37
C VAL A 475 9.06 39.10 1.29
N GLY A 476 7.78 39.42 1.11
CA GLY A 476 7.28 40.80 1.08
C GLY A 476 7.64 41.56 -0.20
N ILE A 477 7.96 40.86 -1.29
CA ILE A 477 8.24 41.48 -2.60
C ILE A 477 6.89 41.62 -3.32
N ASN A 478 6.25 42.78 -3.17
CA ASN A 478 5.08 43.15 -3.97
C ASN A 478 5.51 43.51 -5.40
N GLU A 479 4.65 43.17 -6.38
CA GLU A 479 4.86 43.46 -7.81
C GLU A 479 4.93 44.96 -8.12
#